data_AF-A0A1I1SJJ7-F1
#
_entry.id   AF-A0A1I1SJJ7-F1
#
_cell.length_a   1.000
_cell.length_b   1.000
_cell.length_c   1.000
_cell.angle_alpha   90.00
_cell.angle_beta   90.00
_cell.angle_gamma   90.00
#
_symmetry.space_group_name_H-M   'P 1'
#
loop_
_entity.id
_entity.type
_entity.pdbx_description
1 polymer ?
#
loop_
_entity_poly.entity_id
_entity_poly.type
_entity_poly.pdbx_seq_one_letter_code
_entity_poly.pdbx_strand_id
1 'polypeptide(L)'
;MPGAGSGEWSPPACWYEPRTASEMRDYTQRLLQSWTRIPEEDIAPSRERLLDYYQRGEPYTDYNLDIEGEGWFWVGVANPDHRGTAAASACSAYGIWAERSETPVGQPLAVSPQTLAEAAYEWLPLPQTSISLSPDADRPQVVNLPTWIWQDTAAISEVSATAILDVLGLEVTTTAVPGALTLDPGTEDATLHPADGRCILNPDGTIGLPWTPAHEGETPPCGITCHRATPGTSTP
;
A
#
# COMPACT_ATOMS: atom_id res chain seq x y z
N MET A 1 2.85 15.36 20.09
CA MET A 1 2.88 14.05 19.39
C MET A 1 1.49 13.44 19.48
N PRO A 2 0.77 13.31 18.36
CA PRO A 2 -0.14 12.20 18.11
C PRO A 2 0.55 11.27 17.10
N GLY A 3 0.80 10.01 17.43
CA GLY A 3 -0.21 8.96 17.32
C GLY A 3 -0.07 8.31 15.94
N ALA A 4 0.97 7.48 15.77
CA ALA A 4 1.09 6.58 14.63
C ALA A 4 -0.04 5.55 14.74
N GLY A 5 -1.20 5.91 14.22
CA GLY A 5 -2.27 4.98 13.98
C GLY A 5 -1.83 4.04 12.88
N SER A 6 -1.67 2.76 13.22
CA SER A 6 -1.96 1.66 12.31
C SER A 6 -3.47 1.70 11.98
N GLY A 7 -3.92 2.75 11.30
CA GLY A 7 -5.15 2.67 10.54
C GLY A 7 -4.86 1.71 9.39
N GLU A 8 -5.70 0.71 9.21
CA GLU A 8 -5.76 -0.07 7.98
C GLU A 8 -6.06 0.90 6.84
N TRP A 9 -5.00 1.51 6.30
CA TRP A 9 -5.11 2.29 5.09
C TRP A 9 -5.41 1.29 3.97
N SER A 10 -6.55 1.49 3.32
CA SER A 10 -6.96 0.74 2.15
C SER A 10 -7.08 1.76 1.01
N PRO A 11 -6.56 1.45 -0.18
CA PRO A 11 -6.53 2.40 -1.27
C PRO A 11 -7.97 2.69 -1.66
N PRO A 12 -8.32 3.96 -1.94
CA PRO A 12 -9.70 4.30 -2.24
C PRO A 12 -10.13 3.61 -3.54
N ALA A 13 -11.44 3.36 -3.69
CA ALA A 13 -11.98 2.74 -4.89
C ALA A 13 -11.82 3.62 -6.16
N CYS A 14 -11.51 4.90 -6.00
CA CYS A 14 -11.16 5.85 -7.04
C CYS A 14 -10.41 7.05 -6.42
N TRP A 15 -9.75 7.85 -7.25
CA TRP A 15 -9.10 9.10 -6.84
C TRP A 15 -9.09 10.12 -7.98
N TYR A 16 -8.61 11.34 -7.75
CA TYR A 16 -8.43 12.36 -8.80
C TYR A 16 -6.95 12.60 -9.08
N GLU A 17 -6.54 12.46 -10.34
CA GLU A 17 -5.18 12.72 -10.82
C GLU A 17 -5.12 13.95 -11.71
N PRO A 18 -4.05 14.75 -11.64
CA PRO A 18 -3.85 15.86 -12.54
C PRO A 18 -3.48 15.38 -13.96
N ARG A 19 -3.84 16.19 -14.95
CA ARG A 19 -3.49 16.06 -16.36
C ARG A 19 -3.16 17.43 -16.91
N THR A 20 -2.19 17.50 -17.81
CA THR A 20 -1.97 18.69 -18.63
C THR A 20 -3.22 19.03 -19.46
N ALA A 21 -3.31 20.28 -19.92
CA ALA A 21 -4.33 20.70 -20.88
C ALA A 21 -4.31 19.81 -22.14
N SER A 22 -3.11 19.53 -22.68
CA SER A 22 -2.93 18.64 -23.84
C SER A 22 -3.39 17.21 -23.57
N GLU A 23 -3.04 16.61 -22.43
CA GLU A 23 -3.50 15.27 -22.07
C GLU A 23 -5.02 15.22 -21.86
N MET A 24 -5.63 16.29 -21.33
CA MET A 24 -7.07 16.38 -21.16
C MET A 24 -7.80 16.47 -22.50
N ARG A 25 -7.28 17.27 -23.44
CA ARG A 25 -7.77 17.31 -24.83
C ARG A 25 -7.71 15.92 -25.45
N ASP A 26 -6.55 15.28 -25.39
CA ASP A 26 -6.34 13.98 -26.02
C ASP A 26 -7.21 12.88 -25.39
N TYR A 27 -7.39 12.93 -24.07
CA TYR A 27 -8.32 12.05 -23.35
C TYR A 27 -9.76 12.24 -23.80
N THR A 28 -10.22 13.48 -23.88
CA THR A 28 -11.58 13.82 -24.32
C THR A 28 -11.81 13.35 -25.75
N GLN A 29 -10.84 13.57 -26.65
CA GLN A 29 -10.92 13.06 -28.03
C GLN A 29 -11.02 11.53 -28.09
N ARG A 30 -10.24 10.79 -27.29
CA ARG A 30 -10.35 9.33 -27.20
C ARG A 30 -11.72 8.89 -26.67
N LEU A 31 -12.24 9.57 -25.67
CA LEU A 31 -13.57 9.29 -25.11
C LEU A 31 -14.65 9.50 -26.18
N LEU A 32 -14.62 10.63 -26.88
CA LEU A 32 -15.53 10.91 -28.00
C LEU A 32 -15.45 9.86 -29.11
N GLN A 33 -14.24 9.39 -29.45
CA GLN A 33 -14.07 8.30 -30.40
C GLN A 33 -14.67 6.98 -29.91
N SER A 34 -14.57 6.68 -28.61
CA SER A 34 -15.17 5.47 -28.02
C SER A 34 -16.70 5.45 -28.12
N TRP A 35 -17.32 6.64 -28.16
CA TRP A 35 -18.76 6.84 -28.22
C TRP A 35 -19.36 6.68 -29.62
N THR A 36 -18.53 6.56 -30.65
CA THR A 36 -18.98 6.36 -32.05
C THR A 36 -19.81 5.09 -32.27
N ARG A 37 -19.78 4.14 -31.32
CA ARG A 37 -20.56 2.89 -31.35
C ARG A 37 -21.94 3.00 -30.67
N ILE A 38 -22.25 4.13 -30.04
CA ILE A 38 -23.51 4.37 -29.34
C ILE A 38 -24.48 5.06 -30.33
N PRO A 39 -25.79 4.71 -30.34
CA PRO A 39 -26.78 5.42 -31.15
C PRO A 39 -26.72 6.93 -30.94
N GLU A 40 -26.85 7.69 -32.02
CA GLU A 40 -26.61 9.13 -32.04
C GLU A 40 -27.60 9.88 -31.13
N GLU A 41 -28.85 9.45 -31.13
CA GLU A 41 -29.92 9.96 -30.27
C GLU A 41 -29.62 9.83 -28.77
N ASP A 42 -28.87 8.79 -28.38
CA ASP A 42 -28.55 8.50 -26.99
C ASP A 42 -27.31 9.27 -26.51
N ILE A 43 -26.37 9.55 -27.42
CA ILE A 43 -25.05 10.09 -27.06
C ILE A 43 -24.86 11.57 -27.38
N ALA A 44 -25.58 12.12 -28.36
CA ALA A 44 -25.43 13.50 -28.78
C ALA A 44 -25.50 14.51 -27.62
N PRO A 45 -26.48 14.44 -26.69
CA PRO A 45 -26.55 15.40 -25.58
C PRO A 45 -25.33 15.35 -24.65
N SER A 46 -24.77 14.16 -24.41
CA SER A 46 -23.60 13.97 -23.56
C SER A 46 -22.32 14.46 -24.24
N ARG A 47 -22.20 14.23 -25.55
CA ARG A 47 -21.11 14.75 -26.37
C ARG A 47 -21.11 16.27 -26.42
N GLU A 48 -22.26 16.88 -26.68
CA GLU A 48 -22.38 18.34 -26.70
C GLU A 48 -22.01 18.94 -25.35
N ARG A 49 -22.55 18.41 -24.25
CA ARG A 49 -22.21 18.87 -22.89
C ARG A 49 -20.72 18.78 -22.58
N LEU A 50 -20.06 17.68 -22.98
CA LEU A 50 -18.63 17.48 -22.75
C LEU A 50 -17.79 18.52 -23.53
N LEU A 51 -18.15 18.75 -24.79
CA LEU A 51 -17.49 19.74 -25.64
C LEU A 51 -17.78 21.17 -25.19
N ASP A 52 -18.99 21.46 -24.72
CA ASP A 52 -19.32 22.75 -24.11
C ASP A 52 -18.45 23.02 -22.88
N TYR A 53 -18.29 22.00 -22.04
CA TYR A 53 -17.55 22.10 -20.78
C TYR A 53 -16.05 22.39 -20.97
N TYR A 54 -15.40 21.69 -21.91
CA TYR A 54 -13.96 21.82 -22.10
C TYR A 54 -13.53 22.69 -23.28
N GLN A 55 -14.32 22.80 -24.35
CA GLN A 55 -13.88 23.40 -25.60
C GLN A 55 -14.55 24.75 -25.91
N ARG A 56 -15.85 24.92 -25.62
CA ARG A 56 -16.65 26.05 -26.15
C ARG A 56 -16.98 27.16 -25.14
N GLY A 57 -16.40 27.13 -23.94
CA GLY A 57 -16.33 28.33 -23.09
C GLY A 57 -17.26 28.39 -21.88
N GLU A 58 -17.70 27.26 -21.31
CA GLU A 58 -18.31 27.26 -19.96
C GLU A 58 -18.04 25.94 -19.20
N PRO A 59 -17.09 25.87 -18.24
CA PRO A 59 -16.23 26.95 -17.75
C PRO A 59 -14.90 27.11 -18.50
N TYR A 60 -14.57 26.23 -19.45
CA TYR A 60 -13.26 26.23 -20.12
C TYR A 60 -13.37 26.44 -21.63
N THR A 61 -12.40 27.14 -22.19
CA THR A 61 -12.24 27.32 -23.64
C THR A 61 -11.01 26.56 -24.09
N ASP A 62 -11.15 25.78 -25.18
CA ASP A 62 -10.07 24.98 -25.79
C ASP A 62 -9.14 24.27 -24.78
N TYR A 63 -9.74 23.63 -23.77
CA TYR A 63 -9.05 22.89 -22.71
C TYR A 63 -8.00 23.73 -21.97
N ASN A 64 -8.14 25.05 -21.90
CA ASN A 64 -7.14 25.95 -21.31
C ASN A 64 -5.72 25.75 -21.89
N LEU A 65 -5.61 25.37 -23.16
CA LEU A 65 -4.32 25.14 -23.83
C LEU A 65 -3.44 26.39 -23.89
N ASP A 66 -4.05 27.58 -23.89
CA ASP A 66 -3.38 28.88 -23.89
C ASP A 66 -2.64 29.17 -22.57
N ILE A 67 -3.08 28.55 -21.47
CA ILE A 67 -2.47 28.62 -20.13
C ILE A 67 -1.87 27.27 -19.69
N GLU A 68 -1.49 26.43 -20.65
CA GLU A 68 -0.84 25.15 -20.36
C GLU A 68 0.43 25.37 -19.53
N GLY A 69 0.55 24.63 -18.42
CA GLY A 69 1.65 24.77 -17.46
C GLY A 69 1.38 25.76 -16.31
N GLU A 70 0.28 26.52 -16.34
CA GLU A 70 -0.18 27.31 -15.19
C GLU A 70 -1.01 26.49 -14.20
N GLY A 71 -1.48 25.32 -14.62
CA GLY A 71 -2.31 24.44 -13.81
C GLY A 71 -2.52 23.07 -14.44
N TRP A 72 -3.50 22.34 -13.89
CA TRP A 72 -3.82 20.97 -14.27
C TRP A 72 -5.32 20.76 -14.26
N PHE A 73 -5.82 19.92 -15.17
CA PHE A 73 -7.14 19.31 -15.01
C PHE A 73 -7.03 18.12 -14.08
N TRP A 74 -7.80 18.13 -13.01
CA TRP A 74 -7.85 17.00 -12.10
C TRP A 74 -9.02 16.10 -12.44
N VAL A 75 -8.75 14.87 -12.85
CA VAL A 75 -9.71 13.94 -13.44
C VAL A 75 -9.83 12.69 -12.58
N GLY A 76 -11.05 12.19 -12.42
CA GLY A 76 -11.30 10.96 -11.67
C GLY A 76 -10.77 9.71 -12.38
N VAL A 77 -10.11 8.85 -11.61
CA VAL A 77 -9.56 7.55 -12.04
C VAL A 77 -10.10 6.47 -11.12
N ALA A 78 -10.62 5.40 -11.72
CA ALA A 78 -11.12 4.25 -10.97
C ALA A 78 -9.96 3.33 -10.57
N ASN A 79 -9.97 2.86 -9.33
CA ASN A 79 -9.03 1.85 -8.86
C ASN A 79 -9.25 0.54 -9.63
N PRO A 80 -8.21 -0.03 -10.29
CA PRO A 80 -8.30 -1.29 -10.99
C PRO A 80 -8.85 -2.45 -10.15
N ASP A 81 -8.50 -2.50 -8.86
CA ASP A 81 -8.90 -3.57 -7.94
C ASP A 81 -10.35 -3.43 -7.46
N HIS A 82 -10.96 -2.26 -7.66
CA HIS A 82 -12.35 -1.99 -7.34
C HIS A 82 -13.24 -1.83 -8.58
N ARG A 83 -12.77 -2.23 -9.78
CA ARG A 83 -13.54 -2.14 -11.03
C ARG A 83 -14.91 -2.80 -10.90
N GLY A 84 -15.93 -2.11 -11.41
CA GLY A 84 -17.31 -2.61 -11.40
C GLY A 84 -18.05 -2.46 -10.06
N THR A 85 -17.39 -1.92 -9.02
CA THR A 85 -18.06 -1.54 -7.78
C THR A 85 -18.72 -0.16 -7.92
N ALA A 86 -19.79 0.09 -7.17
CA ALA A 86 -20.38 1.42 -7.10
C ALA A 86 -19.38 2.47 -6.56
N ALA A 87 -18.48 2.06 -5.65
CA ALA A 87 -17.47 2.92 -5.06
C ALA A 87 -16.44 3.42 -6.10
N ALA A 88 -16.10 2.61 -7.11
CA ALA A 88 -15.18 3.03 -8.16
C ALA A 88 -15.74 4.14 -9.06
N SER A 89 -17.06 4.33 -9.08
CA SER A 89 -17.73 5.41 -9.80
C SER A 89 -17.89 6.69 -8.99
N ALA A 90 -17.41 6.73 -7.73
CA ALA A 90 -17.54 7.92 -6.87
C ALA A 90 -16.73 9.14 -7.38
N CYS A 91 -15.70 8.90 -8.21
CA CYS A 91 -14.88 9.93 -8.84
C CYS A 91 -15.28 10.11 -10.31
N SER A 92 -16.57 10.38 -10.56
CA SER A 92 -17.12 10.51 -11.92
C SER A 92 -17.41 11.96 -12.33
N ALA A 93 -17.06 12.93 -11.49
CA ALA A 93 -17.19 14.34 -11.83
C ALA A 93 -16.33 14.69 -13.05
N TYR A 94 -16.77 15.68 -13.83
CA TYR A 94 -15.91 16.28 -14.84
C TYR A 94 -14.64 16.83 -14.19
N GLY A 95 -13.53 16.72 -14.92
CA GLY A 95 -12.26 17.22 -14.47
C GLY A 95 -12.28 18.73 -14.35
N ILE A 96 -11.74 19.23 -13.25
CA ILE A 96 -11.73 20.65 -12.91
C ILE A 96 -10.30 21.16 -13.04
N TRP A 97 -10.15 22.32 -13.67
CA TRP A 97 -8.88 23.05 -13.70
C TRP A 97 -8.58 23.64 -12.34
N ALA A 98 -7.35 23.45 -11.86
CA ALA A 98 -6.79 24.17 -10.72
C ALA A 98 -5.40 24.71 -11.08
N GLU A 99 -5.06 25.89 -10.56
CA GLU A 99 -3.72 26.45 -10.72
C GLU A 99 -2.67 25.56 -10.04
N ARG A 100 -1.42 25.65 -10.49
CA ARG A 100 -0.33 24.75 -10.04
C ARG A 100 -0.13 24.72 -8.52
N SER A 101 -0.36 25.83 -7.83
CA SER A 101 -0.20 25.94 -6.38
C SER A 101 -1.47 25.61 -5.59
N GLU A 102 -2.57 25.27 -6.26
CA GLU A 102 -3.87 25.06 -5.64
C GLU A 102 -4.22 23.58 -5.53
N THR A 103 -4.85 23.21 -4.42
CA THR A 103 -5.56 21.94 -4.33
C THR A 103 -6.94 22.10 -4.99
N PRO A 104 -7.36 21.20 -5.89
CA PRO A 104 -8.63 21.33 -6.58
C PRO A 104 -9.81 21.32 -5.60
N VAL A 105 -10.58 22.39 -5.60
CA VAL A 105 -11.79 22.50 -4.76
C VAL A 105 -12.84 21.52 -5.27
N GLY A 106 -13.50 20.82 -4.34
CA GLY A 106 -14.56 19.85 -4.67
C GLY A 106 -14.06 18.45 -5.05
N GLN A 107 -12.75 18.19 -4.93
CA GLN A 107 -12.15 16.89 -5.21
C GLN A 107 -11.45 16.32 -3.97
N PRO A 108 -12.21 15.75 -3.02
CA PRO A 108 -11.70 15.31 -1.72
C PRO A 108 -10.70 14.14 -1.80
N LEU A 109 -10.58 13.48 -2.95
CA LEU A 109 -9.65 12.38 -3.22
C LEU A 109 -8.59 12.76 -4.27
N ALA A 110 -8.29 14.05 -4.40
CA ALA A 110 -7.15 14.50 -5.19
C ALA A 110 -5.86 13.91 -4.64
N VAL A 111 -5.04 13.33 -5.51
CA VAL A 111 -3.76 12.74 -5.12
C VAL A 111 -2.90 13.79 -4.43
N SER A 112 -2.41 13.44 -3.24
CA SER A 112 -1.54 14.24 -2.41
C SER A 112 -0.21 13.52 -2.18
N PRO A 113 0.84 14.20 -1.70
CA PRO A 113 2.06 13.53 -1.25
C PRO A 113 1.80 12.43 -0.21
N GLN A 114 0.81 12.62 0.67
CA GLN A 114 0.42 11.59 1.63
C GLN A 114 -0.16 10.36 0.92
N THR A 115 -1.07 10.55 -0.02
CA THR A 115 -1.66 9.45 -0.80
C THR A 115 -0.61 8.72 -1.65
N LEU A 116 0.38 9.43 -2.19
CA LEU A 116 1.51 8.82 -2.89
C LEU A 116 2.41 8.03 -1.93
N ALA A 117 2.63 8.51 -0.70
CA ALA A 117 3.39 7.77 0.31
C ALA A 117 2.68 6.48 0.72
N GLU A 118 1.36 6.54 0.86
CA GLU A 118 0.51 5.38 1.17
C GLU A 118 0.49 4.37 0.00
N ALA A 119 0.42 4.84 -1.26
CA ALA A 119 0.57 3.97 -2.43
C ALA A 119 1.98 3.32 -2.51
N ALA A 120 3.03 4.10 -2.23
CA ALA A 120 4.39 3.55 -2.14
C ALA A 120 4.51 2.51 -1.01
N TYR A 121 3.82 2.71 0.12
CA TYR A 121 3.79 1.75 1.22
C TYR A 121 3.24 0.39 0.81
N GLU A 122 2.20 0.33 -0.03
CA GLU A 122 1.64 -0.94 -0.54
C GLU A 122 2.62 -1.73 -1.40
N TRP A 123 3.53 -1.05 -2.08
CA TRP A 123 4.53 -1.68 -2.94
C TRP A 123 5.81 -2.05 -2.18
N LEU A 124 5.84 -1.85 -0.86
CA LEU A 124 6.98 -2.27 -0.06
C LEU A 124 7.17 -3.78 -0.20
N PRO A 125 8.36 -4.23 -0.62
CA PRO A 125 8.66 -5.65 -0.61
C PRO A 125 8.68 -6.15 0.83
N LEU A 126 8.19 -7.36 1.06
CA LEU A 126 8.36 -8.01 2.36
C LEU A 126 9.87 -8.28 2.57
N PRO A 127 10.44 -7.88 3.73
CA PRO A 127 11.82 -8.22 4.03
C PRO A 127 11.95 -9.75 4.10
N GLN A 128 13.00 -10.29 3.48
CA GLN A 128 13.24 -11.73 3.54
C GLN A 128 13.68 -12.12 4.95
N THR A 129 12.85 -12.89 5.65
CA THR A 129 13.17 -13.41 6.98
C THR A 129 13.61 -14.87 6.89
N SER A 130 14.87 -15.15 7.20
CA SER A 130 15.34 -16.50 7.49
C SER A 130 15.58 -16.61 9.00
N ILE A 131 14.97 -17.62 9.63
CA ILE A 131 15.11 -17.89 11.06
C ILE A 131 15.69 -19.28 11.27
N SER A 132 16.40 -19.43 12.37
CA SER A 132 16.98 -20.68 12.85
C SER A 132 16.32 -21.06 14.17
N LEU A 133 16.15 -22.36 14.38
CA LEU A 133 15.41 -22.94 15.48
C LEU A 133 16.26 -23.96 16.22
N SER A 134 16.09 -24.04 17.54
CA SER A 134 16.62 -25.16 18.33
C SER A 134 15.61 -25.55 19.41
N PRO A 135 15.05 -26.77 19.38
CA PRO A 135 15.22 -27.80 18.36
C PRO A 135 14.76 -27.38 16.96
N ASP A 136 15.32 -28.01 15.91
CA ASP A 136 14.95 -27.77 14.51
C ASP A 136 13.45 -28.06 14.25
N ALA A 137 12.84 -27.37 13.26
CA ALA A 137 11.42 -27.50 12.94
C ALA A 137 10.98 -28.91 12.52
N ASP A 138 11.90 -29.77 12.07
CA ASP A 138 11.63 -31.15 11.67
C ASP A 138 11.61 -32.12 12.86
N ARG A 139 11.99 -31.66 14.05
CA ARG A 139 11.95 -32.45 15.29
C ARG A 139 10.57 -32.43 15.92
N PRO A 140 10.16 -33.54 16.58
CA PRO A 140 8.95 -33.52 17.40
C PRO A 140 9.05 -32.43 18.47
N GLN A 141 8.00 -31.62 18.56
CA GLN A 141 7.83 -30.69 19.65
C GLN A 141 7.85 -31.45 20.99
N VAL A 142 8.76 -31.05 21.88
CA VAL A 142 8.86 -31.61 23.23
C VAL A 142 8.15 -30.66 24.19
N VAL A 143 7.17 -31.18 24.92
CA VAL A 143 6.39 -30.40 25.89
C VAL A 143 7.31 -29.85 26.98
N ASN A 144 7.13 -28.57 27.30
CA ASN A 144 7.93 -27.81 28.28
C ASN A 144 9.42 -27.66 27.91
N LEU A 145 9.82 -27.98 26.68
CA LEU A 145 11.15 -27.63 26.17
C LEU A 145 11.08 -26.30 25.41
N PRO A 146 11.87 -25.28 25.78
CA PRO A 146 11.93 -24.05 25.02
C PRO A 146 12.52 -24.28 23.63
N THR A 147 11.81 -23.80 22.61
CA THR A 147 12.35 -23.68 21.25
C THR A 147 12.98 -22.29 21.12
N TRP A 148 14.28 -22.26 20.93
CA TRP A 148 15.07 -21.05 20.66
C TRP A 148 14.85 -20.61 19.22
N ILE A 149 14.68 -19.31 19.02
CA ILE A 149 14.48 -18.69 17.71
C ILE A 149 15.50 -17.56 17.58
N TRP A 150 16.26 -17.57 16.50
CA TRP A 150 17.18 -16.49 16.19
C TRP A 150 17.35 -16.37 14.67
N GLN A 151 18.14 -15.41 14.25
CA GLN A 151 18.51 -15.23 12.86
C GLN A 151 20.03 -15.22 12.73
N ASP A 152 20.58 -16.14 11.92
CA ASP A 152 22.04 -16.36 11.79
C ASP A 152 22.79 -15.24 11.06
N THR A 153 22.08 -14.48 10.20
CA THR A 153 22.66 -13.35 9.45
C THR A 153 21.66 -12.20 9.41
N ALA A 154 22.11 -10.96 9.58
CA ALA A 154 21.26 -9.77 9.53
C ALA A 154 20.53 -9.71 8.17
N ALA A 155 19.29 -10.20 8.14
CA ALA A 155 18.49 -10.30 6.92
C ALA A 155 17.27 -9.38 6.95
N ILE A 156 16.92 -8.87 8.14
CA ILE A 156 15.86 -7.90 8.26
C ILE A 156 16.44 -6.51 7.96
N SER A 157 16.49 -6.17 6.67
CA SER A 157 16.88 -4.85 6.20
C SER A 157 15.68 -3.92 6.07
N GLU A 158 15.98 -2.62 6.03
CA GLU A 158 15.01 -1.64 5.54
C GLU A 158 14.56 -2.02 4.13
N VAL A 159 13.29 -1.75 3.84
CA VAL A 159 12.70 -1.93 2.52
C VAL A 159 12.11 -0.61 2.08
N SER A 160 12.24 -0.28 0.80
CA SER A 160 11.74 0.97 0.25
C SER A 160 11.00 0.75 -1.05
N ALA A 161 10.05 1.62 -1.32
CA ALA A 161 9.33 1.70 -2.57
C ALA A 161 9.07 3.18 -2.90
N THR A 162 8.97 3.48 -4.19
CA THR A 162 8.80 4.84 -4.68
C THR A 162 7.56 4.92 -5.56
N ALA A 163 6.69 5.89 -5.27
CA ALA A 163 5.58 6.29 -6.12
C ALA A 163 5.94 7.57 -6.87
N ILE A 164 5.67 7.60 -8.17
CA ILE A 164 5.99 8.70 -9.07
C ILE A 164 4.70 9.23 -9.69
N LEU A 165 4.53 10.54 -9.69
CA LEU A 165 3.48 11.25 -10.40
C LEU A 165 4.11 12.29 -11.33
N ASP A 166 4.44 11.86 -12.55
CA ASP A 166 5.25 12.60 -13.53
C ASP A 166 4.67 13.98 -13.86
N VAL A 167 3.34 14.05 -14.02
CA VAL A 167 2.62 15.29 -14.35
C VAL A 167 2.85 16.39 -13.30
N LEU A 168 3.03 16.03 -12.02
CA LEU A 168 3.37 16.99 -10.96
C LEU A 168 4.87 17.07 -10.67
N GLY A 169 5.69 16.25 -11.34
CA GLY A 169 7.10 16.07 -11.01
C GLY A 169 7.32 15.60 -9.56
N LEU A 170 6.36 14.87 -9.00
CA LEU A 170 6.42 14.37 -7.63
C LEU A 170 6.97 12.95 -7.62
N GLU A 171 7.93 12.74 -6.73
CA GLU A 171 8.48 11.43 -6.39
C GLU A 171 8.44 11.29 -4.87
N VAL A 172 7.79 10.24 -4.40
CA VAL A 172 7.64 9.96 -2.97
C VAL A 172 8.18 8.57 -2.68
N THR A 173 9.23 8.52 -1.87
CA THR A 173 9.82 7.26 -1.38
C THR A 173 9.32 6.98 0.03
N THR A 174 8.76 5.80 0.23
CA THR A 174 8.41 5.27 1.53
C THR A 174 9.43 4.20 1.92
N THR A 175 9.96 4.30 3.13
CA THR A 175 10.91 3.33 3.72
C THR A 175 10.32 2.75 4.99
N ALA A 176 10.23 1.42 5.07
CA ALA A 176 9.89 0.71 6.29
C ALA A 176 11.15 0.18 6.95
N VAL A 177 11.28 0.46 8.25
CA VAL A 177 12.35 -0.02 9.12
C VAL A 177 11.75 -1.03 10.08
N PRO A 178 11.97 -2.34 9.88
CA PRO A 178 11.42 -3.36 10.77
C PRO A 178 12.00 -3.21 12.19
N GLY A 179 11.13 -3.23 13.21
CA GLY A 179 11.54 -3.04 14.60
C GLY A 179 11.58 -4.31 15.46
N ALA A 180 10.80 -5.34 15.09
CA ALA A 180 10.72 -6.60 15.84
C ALA A 180 10.15 -7.73 14.97
N LEU A 181 10.52 -8.97 15.32
CA LEU A 181 9.79 -10.17 14.93
C LEU A 181 8.78 -10.52 16.04
N THR A 182 7.49 -10.59 15.69
CA THR A 182 6.45 -11.03 16.62
C THR A 182 6.22 -12.53 16.46
N LEU A 183 6.26 -13.26 17.57
CA LEU A 183 6.00 -14.68 17.63
C LEU A 183 4.50 -14.94 17.84
N ASP A 184 3.90 -15.71 16.93
CA ASP A 184 2.55 -16.26 17.11
C ASP A 184 2.67 -17.80 17.24
N PRO A 185 2.39 -18.37 18.42
CA PRO A 185 2.49 -19.80 18.63
C PRO A 185 1.32 -20.58 18.01
N GLY A 186 0.28 -19.90 17.52
CA GLY A 186 -0.93 -20.54 16.99
C GLY A 186 -1.78 -21.29 18.03
N THR A 187 -1.44 -21.16 19.32
CA THR A 187 -2.13 -21.81 20.44
C THR A 187 -1.99 -21.00 21.73
N GLU A 188 -2.99 -21.06 22.59
CA GLU A 188 -2.91 -20.49 23.95
C GLU A 188 -2.09 -21.37 24.90
N ASP A 189 -1.87 -22.65 24.56
CA ASP A 189 -1.07 -23.60 25.34
C ASP A 189 0.45 -23.40 25.12
N ALA A 190 0.93 -22.16 25.07
CA ALA A 190 2.33 -21.83 24.90
C ALA A 190 2.73 -20.55 25.67
N THR A 191 3.94 -20.57 26.23
CA THR A 191 4.60 -19.37 26.76
C THR A 191 5.53 -18.79 25.70
N LEU A 192 5.43 -17.48 25.48
CA LEU A 192 6.31 -16.72 24.60
C LEU A 192 7.51 -16.18 25.38
N HIS A 193 8.65 -16.11 24.69
CA HIS A 193 9.87 -15.47 25.18
C HIS A 193 10.34 -14.45 24.14
N PRO A 194 10.39 -13.15 24.45
CA PRO A 194 9.90 -12.52 25.67
C PRO A 194 8.37 -12.68 25.83
N ALA A 195 7.82 -12.35 27.00
CA ALA A 195 6.41 -12.61 27.34
C ALA A 195 5.40 -11.90 26.42
N ASP A 196 5.80 -10.80 25.76
CA ASP A 196 4.98 -10.10 24.76
C ASP A 196 5.15 -10.67 23.34
N GLY A 197 5.98 -11.69 23.17
CA GLY A 197 6.29 -12.32 21.89
C GLY A 197 7.11 -11.45 20.94
N ARG A 198 7.58 -10.27 21.36
CA ARG A 198 8.25 -9.32 20.47
C ARG A 198 9.76 -9.46 20.59
N CYS A 199 10.37 -10.21 19.67
CA CYS A 199 11.81 -10.27 19.53
C CYS A 199 12.32 -9.02 18.82
N ILE A 200 12.81 -8.05 19.59
CA ILE A 200 13.34 -6.78 19.06
C ILE A 200 14.61 -7.04 18.24
N LEU A 201 14.81 -6.28 17.17
CA LEU A 201 16.05 -6.32 16.40
C LEU A 201 17.23 -5.86 17.28
N ASN A 202 18.31 -6.62 17.23
CA ASN A 202 19.60 -6.22 17.79
C ASN A 202 20.19 -5.04 17.00
N PRO A 203 21.13 -4.26 17.57
CA PRO A 203 21.77 -3.14 16.87
C PRO A 203 22.48 -3.52 15.55
N ASP A 204 22.83 -4.79 15.38
CA ASP A 204 23.45 -5.34 14.18
C ASP A 204 22.43 -5.86 13.14
N GLY A 205 21.12 -5.69 13.39
CA GLY A 205 20.04 -6.13 12.51
C GLY A 205 19.64 -7.60 12.66
N THR A 206 20.19 -8.32 13.64
CA THR A 206 19.82 -9.72 13.93
C THR A 206 18.64 -9.83 14.89
N ILE A 207 18.10 -11.04 15.05
CA ILE A 207 17.04 -11.37 16.00
C ILE A 207 17.55 -12.46 16.95
N GLY A 208 17.26 -12.31 18.24
CA GLY A 208 17.50 -13.34 19.26
C GLY A 208 18.98 -13.56 19.55
N LEU A 209 19.29 -14.76 20.06
CA LEU A 209 20.64 -15.23 20.36
C LEU A 209 20.76 -16.68 19.86
N PRO A 210 21.81 -17.02 19.08
CA PRO A 210 22.03 -18.39 18.64
C PRO A 210 22.12 -19.37 19.80
N TRP A 211 21.39 -20.49 19.68
CA TRP A 211 21.50 -21.56 20.68
C TRP A 211 22.88 -22.22 20.59
N THR A 212 23.48 -22.48 21.75
CA THR A 212 24.68 -23.29 21.89
C THR A 212 24.54 -24.18 23.11
N PRO A 213 25.30 -25.28 23.24
CA PRO A 213 25.30 -26.10 24.46
C PRO A 213 25.64 -25.33 25.74
N ALA A 214 26.28 -24.16 25.64
CA ALA A 214 26.55 -23.32 26.80
C ALA A 214 25.29 -22.70 27.41
N HIS A 215 24.20 -22.60 26.64
CA HIS A 215 22.90 -22.07 27.08
C HIS A 215 21.92 -23.18 27.48
N GLU A 216 22.40 -24.40 27.76
CA GLU A 216 21.53 -25.50 28.18
C GLU A 216 20.82 -25.17 29.50
N GLY A 217 19.49 -25.36 29.51
CA GLY A 217 18.64 -25.03 30.66
C GLY A 217 18.28 -23.55 30.81
N GLU A 218 18.81 -22.67 29.97
CA GLU A 218 18.45 -21.25 29.95
C GLU A 218 17.13 -21.01 29.21
N THR A 219 16.51 -19.87 29.52
CA THR A 219 15.34 -19.37 28.79
C THR A 219 15.81 -18.59 27.56
N PRO A 220 15.30 -18.89 26.35
CA PRO A 220 15.68 -18.15 25.16
C PRO A 220 15.29 -16.67 25.27
N PRO A 221 16.11 -15.74 24.78
CA PRO A 221 15.71 -14.34 24.66
C PRO A 221 14.63 -14.12 23.58
N CYS A 222 14.54 -15.04 22.61
CA CYS A 222 13.49 -15.11 21.60
C CYS A 222 13.12 -16.58 21.40
N GLY A 223 11.88 -16.97 21.67
CA GLY A 223 11.48 -18.37 21.61
C GLY A 223 10.06 -18.67 22.10
N ILE A 224 9.70 -19.95 22.03
CA ILE A 224 8.37 -20.44 22.41
C ILE A 224 8.53 -21.71 23.25
N THR A 225 7.77 -21.82 24.34
CA THR A 225 7.66 -23.06 25.12
C THR A 225 6.22 -23.54 25.08
N CYS A 226 5.97 -24.66 24.42
CA CYS A 226 4.64 -25.23 24.33
C CYS A 226 4.35 -26.18 25.50
N HIS A 227 3.15 -26.09 26.04
CA HIS A 227 2.69 -26.85 27.22
C HIS A 227 1.84 -28.06 26.87
N ARG A 228 1.49 -28.21 25.59
CA ARG A 228 0.78 -29.35 25.05
C ARG A 228 1.43 -29.81 23.76
N ALA A 229 1.47 -31.12 23.56
CA ALA A 229 1.86 -31.68 22.28
C ALA A 229 0.78 -31.38 21.24
N THR A 230 1.20 -30.90 20.08
CA THR A 230 0.31 -30.76 18.93
C THR A 230 -0.09 -32.17 18.44
N PRO A 231 -1.38 -32.49 18.24
CA PRO A 231 -1.76 -33.79 17.70
C PRO A 231 -1.13 -33.95 16.31
N GLY A 232 -0.18 -34.87 16.16
CA GLY A 232 0.37 -35.18 14.86
C GLY A 232 -0.75 -35.70 13.96
N THR A 233 -0.95 -35.09 12.80
CA THR A 233 -1.76 -35.69 11.73
C THR A 233 -1.06 -36.97 11.28
N SER A 234 -1.41 -38.08 11.92
CA SER A 234 -1.19 -39.41 11.38
C SER A 234 -2.17 -39.58 10.21
N THR A 235 -1.69 -39.34 8.99
CA THR A 235 -2.41 -39.81 7.80
C THR A 235 -2.29 -41.33 7.77
N PRO A 236 -3.40 -42.08 7.68
CA PRO A 236 -3.38 -43.54 7.55
C PRO A 236 -2.80 -44.01 6.21
#